data_AF-A0A7H5EZF5-F1
#
_entry.id   AF-A0A7H5EZF5-F1
#
_cell.length_a   1.000
_cell.length_b   1.000
_cell.length_c   1.000
_cell.angle_alpha   90.00
_cell.angle_beta   90.00
_cell.angle_gamma   90.00
#
_symmetry.space_group_name_H-M   'P 1'
#
loop_
_entity.id
_entity.type
_entity.pdbx_description
1 polymer ?
#
loop_
_entity_poly.entity_id
_entity_poly.type
_entity_poly.pdbx_seq_one_letter_code
_entity_poly.pdbx_strand_id
1 'polypeptide(L)'
;MAERSELLSRVINVLSDFPTPEEVMQLRTSEADEQRLQELADKNAAGTLTLEEHIELEHYRVAEHMVRMAKARAFSRLQGA
;
A
#
# COMPACT_ATOMS: atom_id res chain seq x y z
N MET A 1 4.33 -38.50 -5.27
CA MET A 1 5.08 -37.54 -4.43
C MET A 1 5.57 -36.35 -5.22
N ALA A 2 6.06 -36.51 -6.47
CA ALA A 2 6.47 -35.40 -7.34
C ALA A 2 5.33 -34.43 -7.71
N GLU A 3 4.14 -34.92 -8.09
CA GLU A 3 2.99 -34.05 -8.45
C GLU A 3 2.51 -33.12 -7.33
N ARG A 4 2.60 -33.56 -6.07
CA ARG A 4 2.21 -32.73 -4.91
C ARG A 4 3.20 -31.60 -4.66
N SER A 5 4.46 -31.76 -5.07
CA SER A 5 5.47 -30.71 -5.03
C SER A 5 5.23 -29.66 -6.13
N GLU A 6 4.83 -30.10 -7.33
CA GLU A 6 4.53 -29.22 -8.45
C GLU A 6 3.33 -28.31 -8.17
N LEU A 7 2.28 -28.81 -7.52
CA LEU A 7 1.13 -27.99 -7.11
C LEU A 7 1.57 -26.89 -6.14
N LEU A 8 2.38 -27.23 -5.14
CA LEU A 8 2.86 -26.27 -4.15
C LEU A 8 3.73 -25.20 -4.79
N SER A 9 4.65 -25.58 -5.68
CA SER A 9 5.46 -24.62 -6.45
C SER A 9 4.59 -23.67 -7.28
N ARG A 10 3.55 -24.21 -7.94
CA ARG A 10 2.63 -23.40 -8.74
C ARG A 10 1.82 -22.42 -7.89
N VAL A 11 1.34 -22.87 -6.74
CA VAL A 11 0.62 -22.02 -5.78
C VAL A 11 1.54 -20.94 -5.21
N ILE A 12 2.77 -21.29 -4.84
CA ILE A 12 3.77 -20.33 -4.34
C ILE A 12 4.08 -19.27 -5.38
N ASN A 13 4.24 -19.64 -6.65
CA ASN A 13 4.48 -18.68 -7.73
C ASN A 13 3.30 -17.72 -7.91
N VAL A 14 2.06 -18.25 -7.95
CA VAL A 14 0.85 -17.41 -8.04
C VAL A 14 0.72 -16.44 -6.86
N LEU A 15 1.00 -16.89 -5.64
CA LEU A 15 0.96 -16.03 -4.44
C LEU A 15 2.12 -15.03 -4.39
N SER A 16 3.23 -15.31 -5.08
CA SER A 16 4.41 -14.43 -5.13
C SER A 16 4.29 -13.33 -6.18
N ASP A 17 3.49 -13.57 -7.23
CA ASP A 17 3.29 -12.66 -8.36
C ASP A 17 2.22 -11.59 -8.11
N PHE A 18 1.51 -11.62 -6.97
CA PHE A 18 0.39 -10.70 -6.72
C PHE A 18 0.60 -9.81 -5.49
N PRO A 19 0.54 -8.48 -5.65
CA PRO A 19 0.73 -7.70 -6.89
C PRO A 19 2.19 -7.74 -7.41
N THR A 20 2.38 -7.57 -8.71
CA THR A 20 3.71 -7.46 -9.31
C THR A 20 4.46 -6.25 -8.76
N PRO A 21 5.81 -6.25 -8.71
CA PRO A 21 6.57 -5.08 -8.28
C PRO A 21 6.19 -3.80 -9.04
N GLU A 22 5.93 -3.88 -10.34
CA GLU A 22 5.48 -2.77 -11.18
C GLU A 22 4.11 -2.22 -10.73
N GLU A 23 3.13 -3.08 -10.45
CA GLU A 23 1.83 -2.67 -9.93
C GLU A 23 1.95 -2.04 -8.54
N VAL A 24 2.82 -2.58 -7.66
CA VAL A 24 3.12 -1.98 -6.36
C VAL A 24 3.69 -0.58 -6.52
N MET A 25 4.58 -0.36 -7.49
CA MET A 25 5.15 0.95 -7.78
C MET A 25 4.11 1.96 -8.26
N GLN A 26 3.05 1.50 -8.93
CA GLN A 26 1.94 2.33 -9.41
C GLN A 26 0.92 2.70 -8.32
N LEU A 27 0.94 2.05 -7.15
CA LEU A 27 0.05 2.39 -6.04
C LEU A 27 0.16 3.87 -5.69
N ARG A 28 -0.97 4.57 -5.73
CA ARG A 28 -1.10 5.98 -5.39
C ARG A 28 -2.50 6.22 -4.84
N THR A 29 -2.64 7.30 -4.08
CA THR A 29 -3.94 7.82 -3.65
C THR A 29 -4.82 8.10 -4.87
N SER A 30 -6.14 7.90 -4.72
CA SER A 30 -7.09 8.38 -5.71
C SER A 30 -7.26 9.90 -5.61
N GLU A 31 -7.83 10.54 -6.63
CA GLU A 31 -8.14 11.99 -6.57
C GLU A 31 -9.05 12.33 -5.39
N ALA A 32 -9.99 11.44 -5.05
CA ALA A 32 -10.87 11.60 -3.90
C ALA A 32 -10.10 11.52 -2.57
N ASP A 33 -9.12 10.61 -2.47
CA ASP A 33 -8.26 10.52 -1.28
C ASP A 33 -7.37 11.75 -1.14
N GLU A 34 -6.81 12.27 -2.24
CA GLU A 34 -5.99 13.48 -2.24
C GLU A 34 -6.80 14.70 -1.78
N GLN A 35 -8.01 14.86 -2.32
CA GLN A 35 -8.92 15.93 -1.89
C GLN A 35 -9.28 15.80 -0.42
N ARG A 36 -9.61 14.59 0.05
CA ARG A 36 -9.96 14.35 1.46
C ARG A 36 -8.78 14.61 2.40
N LEU A 37 -7.58 14.18 2.02
CA LEU A 37 -6.36 14.46 2.77
C LEU A 37 -6.07 15.95 2.87
N GLN A 38 -6.31 16.71 1.79
CA GLN A 38 -6.16 18.17 1.82
C GLN A 38 -7.15 18.82 2.79
N GLU A 39 -8.42 18.41 2.75
CA GLU A 39 -9.44 18.90 3.69
C GLU A 39 -9.05 18.62 5.15
N LEU A 40 -8.59 17.39 5.43
CA LEU A 40 -8.16 17.00 6.76
C LEU A 40 -6.91 17.78 7.20
N ALA A 41 -5.98 18.06 6.29
CA ALA A 41 -4.80 18.88 6.57
C ALA A 41 -5.17 20.33 6.91
N ASP A 42 -6.10 20.93 6.15
CA ASP A 42 -6.60 22.28 6.38
C ASP A 42 -7.32 22.37 7.75
N LYS A 43 -8.16 21.39 8.08
CA LYS A 43 -8.82 21.29 9.39
C LYS A 43 -7.82 21.08 10.53
N ASN A 44 -6.79 20.27 10.32
CA ASN A 44 -5.73 20.06 11.30
C ASN A 44 -4.99 21.37 11.60
N ALA A 45 -4.64 22.12 10.55
CA ALA A 45 -3.98 23.42 10.68
C ALA A 45 -4.86 24.45 11.39
N ALA A 46 -6.18 24.40 11.16
CA ALA A 46 -7.16 25.23 11.84
C ALA A 46 -7.48 24.78 13.28
N GLY A 47 -7.01 23.59 13.70
CA GLY A 47 -7.32 23.01 15.01
C GLY A 47 -8.78 22.57 15.17
N THR A 48 -9.47 22.28 14.07
CA THR A 48 -10.91 21.97 14.04
C THR A 48 -11.23 20.50 13.70
N LEU A 49 -10.22 19.64 13.74
CA LEU A 49 -10.43 18.20 13.54
C LEU A 49 -11.32 17.62 14.64
N THR A 50 -12.31 16.86 14.20
CA THR A 50 -13.08 15.99 15.09
C THR A 50 -12.27 14.75 15.48
N LEU A 51 -12.71 14.03 16.51
CA LEU A 51 -12.09 12.76 16.91
C LEU A 51 -12.12 11.72 15.78
N GLU A 52 -13.22 11.64 15.04
CA GLU A 52 -13.37 10.72 13.91
C GLU A 52 -12.38 11.04 12.79
N GLU A 53 -12.20 12.32 12.49
CA GLU A 53 -11.24 12.79 11.48
C GLU A 53 -9.78 12.61 11.92
N HIS A 54 -9.50 12.66 13.22
CA HIS A 54 -8.19 12.27 13.74
C HIS A 54 -7.89 10.79 13.49
N ILE A 55 -8.87 9.92 13.74
CA ILE A 55 -8.74 8.47 13.46
C ILE A 55 -8.57 8.23 11.96
N GLU A 56 -9.33 8.94 11.13
CA GLU A 56 -9.21 8.90 9.67
C GLU A 56 -7.79 9.29 9.21
N LEU A 57 -7.24 10.40 9.73
CA LEU A 57 -5.86 10.81 9.45
C LEU A 57 -4.83 9.77 9.88
N GLU A 58 -5.01 9.10 11.01
CA GLU A 58 -4.13 8.00 11.43
C GLU A 58 -4.19 6.82 10.46
N HIS A 59 -5.37 6.46 9.95
CA HIS A 59 -5.50 5.41 8.94
C HIS A 59 -4.76 5.76 7.65
N TYR A 60 -4.89 7.01 7.18
CA TYR A 60 -4.12 7.47 6.03
C TYR A 60 -2.60 7.40 6.26
N ARG A 61 -2.11 7.76 7.46
CA ARG A 61 -0.68 7.66 7.82
C ARG A 61 -0.19 6.22 7.79
N VAL A 62 -0.97 5.29 8.34
CA VAL A 62 -0.64 3.85 8.33
C VAL A 62 -0.60 3.33 6.89
N ALA A 63 -1.60 3.67 6.07
CA ALA A 63 -1.66 3.27 4.67
C ALA A 63 -0.45 3.80 3.88
N GLU A 64 -0.09 5.06 4.05
CA GLU A 64 1.09 5.67 3.43
C GLU A 64 2.38 4.95 3.82
N HIS A 65 2.52 4.60 5.11
CA HIS A 65 3.66 3.83 5.58
C HIS A 65 3.75 2.45 4.94
N MET A 66 2.63 1.74 4.87
CA MET A 66 2.55 0.43 4.21
C MET A 66 2.92 0.51 2.72
N VAL A 67 2.38 1.49 1.99
CA VAL A 67 2.69 1.70 0.57
C VAL A 67 4.17 2.00 0.37
N ARG A 68 4.78 2.86 1.20
CA ARG A 68 6.21 3.17 1.13
C ARG A 68 7.06 1.91 1.31
N MET A 69 6.74 1.08 2.31
CA MET A 69 7.45 -0.17 2.57
C MET A 69 7.29 -1.19 1.42
N ALA A 70 6.08 -1.31 0.89
CA ALA A 70 5.79 -2.16 -0.26
C ALA A 70 6.60 -1.72 -1.48
N LYS A 71 6.63 -0.42 -1.79
CA LYS A 71 7.42 0.15 -2.89
C LYS A 71 8.91 -0.07 -2.72
N ALA A 72 9.45 0.12 -1.51
CA ALA A 72 10.86 -0.14 -1.25
C ALA A 72 11.24 -1.61 -1.54
N ARG A 73 10.39 -2.56 -1.14
CA ARG A 73 10.59 -3.99 -1.43
C ARG A 73 10.42 -4.32 -2.90
N ALA A 74 9.41 -3.76 -3.56
CA ALA A 74 9.18 -3.92 -4.99
C ALA A 74 10.40 -3.41 -5.79
N PHE A 75 10.90 -2.22 -5.46
CA PHE A 75 12.10 -1.65 -6.07
C PHE A 75 13.32 -2.55 -5.90
N SER A 76 13.54 -3.16 -4.73
CA SER A 76 14.62 -4.13 -4.54
C SER A 76 14.48 -5.37 -5.44
N ARG A 77 13.25 -5.85 -5.68
CA ARG A 77 12.99 -6.99 -6.58
C ARG A 77 13.23 -6.62 -8.04
N LEU A 78 12.85 -5.42 -8.45
CA LEU A 78 13.10 -4.90 -9.80
C LEU A 78 14.60 -4.77 -10.11
N GLN A 79 15.43 -4.51 -9.10
CA GLN A 79 16.87 -4.43 -9.25
C GLN A 79 17.59 -5.79 -9.28
N GLY A 80 16.85 -6.91 -9.29
CA GLY A 80 17.43 -8.25 -9.42
C GLY A 80 18.13 -8.74 -8.17
N ALA A 81 17.42 -8.68 -7.02
CA ALA A 81 17.86 -9.29 -5.76
C ALA A 81 18.36 -10.73 -5.93
#